data_AF-A0AAW5WKP1-F1
#
_entry.id   AF-A0AAW5WKP1-F1
#
_cell.length_a   1.000
_cell.length_b   1.000
_cell.length_c   1.000
_cell.angle_alpha   90.00
_cell.angle_beta   90.00
_cell.angle_gamma   90.00
#
_symmetry.space_group_name_H-M   'P 1'
#
loop_
_entity.id
_entity.type
_entity.pdbx_description
1 polymer ?
#
loop_
_entity_poly.entity_id
_entity_poly.type
_entity_poly.pdbx_seq_one_letter_code
_entity_poly.pdbx_strand_id
1 'polypeptide(L)'
;MKKAVYLKILLPLVSLVFVISVSVSILAGILGAVSSSKSDCSTEVSTSTSTITSVSSGDGSIDSFVKEHKEAYILSWKAGGFLPSASITQTMIENGFNFSNPNGTSFWQAHNMGGVKTSSKDNFPVTLATYGENSVDLSGTKPGANVGDGTGGAYTWFASYDAGIVGKAEFMAHQSLYTKAINNTDGVATLSAIADGGWATDGTYKTKLVDMYNTLGKKYEWLDKEAISAHGEKPYKATASSPGNSSSAPSDTSTDSDSSSDCSDSSSSGSATDGTGTVPADATAWGYKPDDLPDSLKQYIIDPSKNGLTYKGPTGWVEHSGQCVDLTVSLGNQIWGGSGTVIGNGDRQASSWASTRFGNSTKTSPKRGAIFSTNAAANHTGIVCHVFEDGSILIVEQNTPLSGINKYGVIDTWNYRVVSPSTQKSDGFHYAYPDNKEPKIK
;
A
#
# COMPACT_ATOMS: atom_id res chain seq x y z
N MET A 1 -23.32 29.37 -39.59
CA MET A 1 -24.00 28.06 -39.50
C MET A 1 -23.13 26.95 -38.87
N LYS A 2 -22.40 27.22 -37.77
CA LYS A 2 -21.59 26.20 -37.05
C LYS A 2 -21.91 26.06 -35.55
N LYS A 3 -22.70 26.98 -34.97
CA LYS A 3 -23.09 26.93 -33.55
C LYS A 3 -24.40 26.16 -33.27
N ALA A 4 -25.22 25.91 -34.29
CA ALA A 4 -26.53 25.24 -34.11
C ALA A 4 -26.46 23.70 -34.16
N VAL A 5 -25.35 23.12 -34.63
CA VAL A 5 -25.18 21.66 -34.75
C VAL A 5 -24.68 21.04 -33.44
N TYR A 6 -23.86 21.76 -32.66
CA TYR A 6 -23.34 21.29 -31.37
C TYR A 6 -24.40 21.16 -30.28
N LEU A 7 -25.48 21.95 -30.35
CA LEU A 7 -26.53 21.94 -29.33
C LEU A 7 -27.52 20.76 -29.49
N LYS A 8 -27.59 20.14 -30.68
CA LYS A 8 -28.50 19.01 -30.95
C LYS A 8 -27.90 17.64 -30.63
N ILE A 9 -26.58 17.54 -30.43
CA ILE A 9 -25.89 16.29 -30.07
C ILE A 9 -25.70 16.17 -28.55
N LEU A 10 -25.64 17.28 -27.82
CA LEU A 10 -25.40 17.26 -26.36
C LEU A 10 -26.65 16.92 -25.54
N LEU A 11 -27.86 17.28 -26.01
CA LEU A 11 -29.10 17.08 -25.26
C LEU A 11 -29.51 15.60 -25.01
N PRO A 12 -29.33 14.65 -25.96
CA PRO A 12 -29.62 13.24 -25.66
C PRO A 12 -28.55 12.56 -24.77
N LEU A 13 -27.33 13.11 -24.71
CA LEU A 13 -26.21 12.55 -23.94
C LEU A 13 -26.28 12.93 -22.45
N VAL A 14 -26.79 14.12 -22.13
CA VAL A 14 -27.05 14.54 -20.73
C VAL A 14 -28.24 13.78 -20.13
N SER A 15 -29.21 13.35 -20.94
CA SER A 15 -30.37 12.57 -20.47
C SER A 15 -30.03 11.10 -20.19
N LEU A 16 -29.04 10.51 -20.88
CA LEU A 16 -28.59 9.14 -20.62
C LEU A 16 -27.70 9.04 -19.36
N VAL A 17 -26.96 10.11 -19.04
CA VAL A 17 -26.11 10.19 -17.83
C VAL A 17 -26.95 10.46 -16.56
N PHE A 18 -28.16 11.01 -16.69
CA PHE A 18 -29.01 11.29 -15.53
C PHE A 18 -29.79 10.05 -15.01
N VAL A 19 -29.92 8.99 -15.82
CA VAL A 19 -30.66 7.76 -15.43
C VAL A 19 -29.79 6.75 -14.63
N ILE A 20 -28.46 6.94 -14.57
CA ILE A 20 -27.56 6.05 -13.79
C ILE A 20 -27.30 6.59 -12.36
N SER A 21 -27.87 7.75 -12.00
CA SER A 21 -27.59 8.42 -10.73
C SER A 21 -28.64 8.28 -9.62
N VAL A 22 -29.56 7.31 -9.71
CA VAL A 22 -30.51 7.03 -8.62
C VAL A 22 -30.58 5.54 -8.33
N SER A 23 -30.56 5.21 -7.03
CA SER A 23 -30.66 3.90 -6.35
C SER A 23 -29.30 3.20 -6.10
N VAL A 24 -28.84 2.89 -4.88
CA VAL A 24 -29.52 2.66 -3.60
C VAL A 24 -28.59 3.03 -2.43
N SER A 25 -29.09 3.87 -1.52
CA SER A 25 -28.60 4.00 -0.15
C SER A 25 -29.01 2.76 0.66
N ILE A 26 -28.07 2.17 1.40
CA ILE A 26 -28.35 1.10 2.37
C ILE A 26 -28.91 1.72 3.64
N LEU A 27 -30.03 1.21 4.15
CA LEU A 27 -30.25 1.14 5.60
C LEU A 27 -31.13 -0.08 5.97
N ALA A 28 -30.56 -0.89 6.85
CA ALA A 28 -31.24 -1.98 7.55
C ALA A 28 -32.25 -1.44 8.57
N GLY A 29 -33.35 -2.18 8.76
CA GLY A 29 -34.32 -1.94 9.83
C GLY A 29 -34.99 -3.26 10.22
N ILE A 30 -34.53 -3.84 11.31
CA ILE A 30 -35.16 -4.95 12.01
C ILE A 30 -36.13 -4.34 13.02
N LEU A 31 -37.43 -4.63 12.93
CA LEU A 31 -38.39 -4.57 14.05
C LEU A 31 -39.60 -5.45 13.68
N GLY A 32 -39.96 -6.38 14.57
CA GLY A 32 -40.87 -7.49 14.29
C GLY A 32 -42.36 -7.22 14.54
N ALA A 33 -43.19 -8.15 14.06
CA ALA A 33 -44.49 -8.49 14.63
C ALA A 33 -44.88 -9.93 14.24
N VAL A 34 -45.42 -10.64 15.22
CA VAL A 34 -45.79 -12.06 15.28
C VAL A 34 -47.03 -12.38 14.43
N SER A 35 -47.07 -13.54 13.75
CA SER A 35 -48.21 -14.50 13.78
C SER A 35 -47.96 -15.80 12.98
N SER A 36 -47.86 -16.90 13.73
CA SER A 36 -48.35 -18.27 13.48
C SER A 36 -48.36 -18.88 12.06
N SER A 37 -47.65 -20.00 11.85
CA SER A 37 -48.20 -21.38 11.96
C SER A 37 -47.24 -22.47 11.44
N LYS A 38 -47.12 -23.57 12.22
CA LYS A 38 -46.85 -25.02 11.91
C LYS A 38 -45.81 -25.39 10.82
N SER A 39 -44.90 -26.36 10.98
CA SER A 39 -44.77 -27.49 11.92
C SER A 39 -43.45 -28.27 11.64
N ASP A 40 -42.87 -28.85 12.72
CA ASP A 40 -42.00 -30.05 12.81
C ASP A 40 -40.57 -30.00 12.19
N CYS A 41 -39.48 -30.51 12.79
CA CYS A 41 -39.18 -31.12 14.10
C CYS A 41 -37.63 -31.18 14.29
N SER A 42 -37.15 -31.01 15.53
CA SER A 42 -35.92 -31.55 16.18
C SER A 42 -34.56 -31.50 15.45
N THR A 43 -33.46 -30.97 16.02
CA THR A 43 -32.87 -31.35 17.32
C THR A 43 -31.87 -30.28 17.78
N GLU A 44 -31.93 -29.87 19.04
CA GLU A 44 -30.93 -29.01 19.68
C GLU A 44 -29.69 -29.80 20.15
N VAL A 45 -28.50 -29.21 19.99
CA VAL A 45 -27.38 -29.38 20.93
C VAL A 45 -26.76 -28.01 21.18
N SER A 46 -26.65 -27.63 22.45
CA SER A 46 -26.12 -26.34 22.91
C SER A 46 -24.59 -26.32 23.04
N THR A 47 -24.02 -25.15 22.69
CA THR A 47 -22.84 -24.45 23.26
C THR A 47 -21.43 -25.06 23.14
N SER A 48 -20.54 -24.35 22.42
CA SER A 48 -19.22 -23.92 22.90
C SER A 48 -18.63 -22.80 22.02
N THR A 49 -18.26 -21.71 22.67
CA THR A 49 -17.59 -20.51 22.14
C THR A 49 -16.26 -20.84 21.44
N SER A 50 -16.06 -20.37 20.21
CA SER A 50 -14.74 -20.00 19.67
C SER A 50 -14.90 -19.13 18.41
N THR A 51 -14.37 -17.91 18.50
CA THR A 51 -14.31 -16.92 17.43
C THR A 51 -13.23 -17.33 16.42
N ILE A 52 -13.64 -17.82 15.25
CA ILE A 52 -12.82 -17.76 14.02
C ILE A 52 -13.76 -17.38 12.89
N THR A 53 -13.65 -16.15 12.40
CA THR A 53 -14.43 -15.68 11.27
C THR A 53 -14.01 -16.45 10.02
N SER A 54 -15.01 -17.10 9.42
CA SER A 54 -14.97 -17.99 8.27
C SER A 54 -14.36 -17.37 7.02
N VAL A 55 -13.43 -18.10 6.41
CA VAL A 55 -13.05 -17.96 5.00
C VAL A 55 -14.25 -18.38 4.17
N SER A 56 -14.76 -17.47 3.34
CA SER A 56 -15.96 -17.67 2.52
C SER A 56 -15.75 -18.76 1.48
N SER A 57 -16.76 -19.63 1.36
CA SER A 57 -16.83 -20.85 0.56
C SER A 57 -16.86 -20.63 -0.96
N GLY A 58 -15.95 -21.33 -1.65
CA GLY A 58 -15.88 -21.51 -3.10
C GLY A 58 -14.43 -21.69 -3.51
N ASP A 59 -14.00 -22.93 -3.72
CA ASP A 59 -12.62 -23.41 -3.95
C ASP A 59 -11.81 -23.71 -2.67
N GLY A 60 -11.01 -24.77 -2.72
CA GLY A 60 -10.39 -25.39 -1.54
C GLY A 60 -9.54 -24.43 -0.69
N SER A 61 -9.30 -24.80 0.57
CA SER A 61 -8.40 -24.04 1.44
C SER A 61 -7.03 -23.81 0.76
N ILE A 62 -6.32 -22.73 1.10
CA ILE A 62 -4.95 -22.44 0.59
C ILE A 62 -4.05 -23.68 0.73
N ASP A 63 -4.21 -24.45 1.81
CA ASP A 63 -3.50 -25.70 2.04
C ASP A 63 -3.79 -26.77 0.98
N SER A 64 -5.04 -26.90 0.54
CA SER A 64 -5.42 -27.81 -0.54
C SER A 64 -4.76 -27.42 -1.86
N PHE A 65 -4.80 -26.13 -2.21
CA PHE A 65 -4.14 -25.60 -3.41
C PHE A 65 -2.62 -25.82 -3.36
N VAL A 66 -1.96 -25.48 -2.25
CA VAL A 66 -0.51 -25.65 -2.10
C VAL A 66 -0.11 -27.13 -2.21
N LYS A 67 -0.91 -28.05 -1.66
CA LYS A 67 -0.66 -29.49 -1.78
C LYS A 67 -0.85 -30.02 -3.19
N GLU A 68 -1.87 -29.53 -3.90
CA GLU A 68 -2.12 -29.88 -5.30
C GLU A 68 -0.97 -29.44 -6.21
N HIS A 69 -0.43 -28.24 -5.97
CA HIS A 69 0.63 -27.63 -6.79
C HIS A 69 2.05 -27.81 -6.21
N LYS A 70 2.23 -28.76 -5.29
CA LYS A 70 3.47 -29.01 -4.57
C LYS A 70 4.69 -29.15 -5.49
N GLU A 71 4.58 -29.96 -6.53
CA GLU A 71 5.68 -30.24 -7.45
C GLU A 71 6.09 -29.00 -8.25
N ALA A 72 5.15 -28.13 -8.60
CA ALA A 72 5.45 -26.86 -9.26
C ALA A 72 6.22 -25.91 -8.33
N TYR A 73 5.88 -25.87 -7.04
CA TYR A 73 6.64 -25.10 -6.06
C TYR A 73 8.07 -25.63 -5.87
N ILE A 74 8.26 -26.96 -5.79
CA ILE A 74 9.60 -27.57 -5.75
C ILE A 74 10.39 -27.24 -7.02
N LEU A 75 9.75 -27.35 -8.19
CA LEU A 75 10.38 -27.01 -9.47
C LEU A 75 10.72 -25.51 -9.56
N SER A 76 9.91 -24.63 -9.00
CA SER A 76 10.15 -23.18 -8.99
C SER A 76 11.44 -22.80 -8.26
N TRP A 77 11.78 -23.53 -7.18
CA TRP A 77 13.06 -23.38 -6.49
C TRP A 77 14.23 -23.73 -7.42
N LYS A 78 14.13 -24.83 -8.18
CA LYS A 78 15.16 -25.20 -9.16
C LYS A 78 15.25 -24.20 -10.31
N ALA A 79 14.10 -23.78 -10.84
CA ALA A 79 13.99 -22.99 -12.06
C ALA A 79 14.44 -21.54 -11.87
N GLY A 80 14.15 -20.94 -10.70
CA GLY A 80 14.44 -19.53 -10.45
C GLY A 80 14.98 -19.22 -9.07
N GLY A 81 15.28 -20.22 -8.22
CA GLY A 81 15.86 -20.00 -6.90
C GLY A 81 14.95 -19.20 -5.97
N PHE A 82 13.64 -19.23 -6.18
CA PHE A 82 12.69 -18.49 -5.35
C PHE A 82 12.03 -19.42 -4.33
N LEU A 83 12.14 -19.07 -3.04
CA LEU A 83 11.76 -19.94 -1.94
C LEU A 83 10.24 -20.21 -1.93
N PRO A 84 9.76 -21.47 -1.88
CA PRO A 84 8.34 -21.79 -1.96
C PRO A 84 7.44 -21.06 -0.95
N SER A 85 7.80 -21.04 0.33
CA SER A 85 7.04 -20.37 1.39
C SER A 85 6.94 -18.86 1.17
N ALA A 86 8.01 -18.22 0.67
CA ALA A 86 8.02 -16.83 0.27
C ALA A 86 7.10 -16.60 -0.95
N SER A 87 7.12 -17.51 -1.93
CA SER A 87 6.25 -17.43 -3.11
C SER A 87 4.77 -17.46 -2.75
N ILE A 88 4.37 -18.41 -1.89
CA ILE A 88 3.00 -18.53 -1.38
C ILE A 88 2.60 -17.26 -0.62
N THR A 89 3.48 -16.76 0.24
CA THR A 89 3.26 -15.53 1.02
C THR A 89 2.99 -14.34 0.10
N GLN A 90 3.83 -14.16 -0.92
CA GLN A 90 3.67 -13.08 -1.87
C GLN A 90 2.37 -13.24 -2.67
N THR A 91 2.03 -14.45 -3.13
CA THR A 91 0.74 -14.70 -3.81
C THR A 91 -0.45 -14.28 -2.96
N MET A 92 -0.44 -14.58 -1.66
CA MET A 92 -1.50 -14.15 -0.74
C MET A 92 -1.63 -12.62 -0.69
N ILE A 93 -0.53 -11.88 -0.73
CA ILE A 93 -0.56 -10.42 -0.77
C ILE A 93 -1.07 -9.88 -2.12
N GLU A 94 -0.66 -10.51 -3.22
CA GLU A 94 -0.95 -10.02 -4.58
C GLU A 94 -2.39 -10.27 -5.02
N ASN A 95 -2.94 -11.45 -4.72
CA ASN A 95 -4.27 -11.83 -5.19
C ASN A 95 -5.11 -12.58 -4.15
N GLY A 96 -4.60 -12.78 -2.93
CA GLY A 96 -5.35 -13.41 -1.84
C GLY A 96 -5.71 -14.87 -2.05
N PHE A 97 -5.09 -15.57 -3.03
CA PHE A 97 -5.56 -16.88 -3.50
C PHE A 97 -7.06 -16.86 -3.89
N ASN A 98 -7.53 -15.71 -4.38
CA ASN A 98 -8.93 -15.52 -4.71
C ASN A 98 -9.20 -15.95 -6.16
N PHE A 99 -9.70 -17.18 -6.32
CA PHE A 99 -9.93 -17.81 -7.62
C PHE A 99 -11.33 -17.58 -8.22
N SER A 100 -12.19 -16.86 -7.51
CA SER A 100 -13.61 -16.74 -7.87
C SER A 100 -14.15 -15.32 -7.87
N ASN A 101 -13.35 -14.32 -7.48
CA ASN A 101 -13.82 -12.93 -7.37
C ASN A 101 -13.64 -12.13 -8.67
N PRO A 102 -14.74 -11.75 -9.35
CA PRO A 102 -14.67 -10.88 -10.53
C PRO A 102 -14.33 -9.42 -10.21
N ASN A 103 -14.39 -9.02 -8.92
CA ASN A 103 -14.06 -7.68 -8.45
C ASN A 103 -12.64 -7.58 -7.86
N GLY A 104 -11.85 -8.68 -7.87
CA GLY A 104 -10.44 -8.71 -7.48
C GLY A 104 -9.50 -8.52 -8.67
N THR A 105 -8.17 -8.60 -8.45
CA THR A 105 -7.21 -8.62 -9.56
C THR A 105 -7.49 -9.82 -10.46
N SER A 106 -7.64 -9.63 -11.78
CA SER A 106 -7.94 -10.73 -12.70
C SER A 106 -6.75 -11.68 -12.96
N PHE A 107 -5.67 -11.54 -12.18
CA PHE A 107 -4.49 -12.41 -12.21
C PHE A 107 -4.80 -13.89 -12.04
N TRP A 108 -5.85 -14.25 -11.29
CA TRP A 108 -6.28 -15.65 -11.17
C TRP A 108 -6.72 -16.23 -12.53
N GLN A 109 -7.41 -15.44 -13.38
CA GLN A 109 -7.80 -15.86 -14.74
C GLN A 109 -6.60 -16.05 -15.66
N ALA A 110 -5.50 -15.35 -15.35
CA ALA A 110 -4.24 -15.49 -16.06
C ALA A 110 -3.30 -16.55 -15.47
N HIS A 111 -3.75 -17.26 -14.42
CA HIS A 111 -2.91 -18.13 -13.59
C HIS A 111 -1.60 -17.45 -13.14
N ASN A 112 -1.63 -16.13 -13.00
CA ASN A 112 -0.49 -15.30 -12.69
C ASN A 112 -0.38 -15.13 -11.18
N MET A 113 0.51 -15.88 -10.56
CA MET A 113 0.57 -16.03 -9.09
C MET A 113 1.28 -14.88 -8.36
N GLY A 114 1.57 -13.77 -9.04
CA GLY A 114 2.23 -12.64 -8.38
C GLY A 114 2.20 -11.31 -9.12
N GLY A 115 1.43 -11.15 -10.20
CA GLY A 115 1.46 -9.92 -11.00
C GLY A 115 2.68 -9.81 -11.91
N VAL A 116 3.14 -10.93 -12.47
CA VAL A 116 4.25 -10.96 -13.44
C VAL A 116 3.86 -10.17 -14.69
N LYS A 117 4.60 -9.10 -14.98
CA LYS A 117 4.43 -8.30 -16.20
C LYS A 117 4.96 -9.03 -17.43
N THR A 118 4.47 -8.64 -18.61
CA THR A 118 5.02 -9.18 -19.87
C THR A 118 6.50 -8.85 -20.02
N SER A 119 7.25 -9.78 -20.62
CA SER A 119 8.69 -9.65 -20.84
C SER A 119 9.12 -10.35 -22.13
N SER A 120 10.08 -11.29 -22.09
CA SER A 120 10.47 -12.15 -23.21
C SER A 120 10.18 -13.61 -22.88
N LYS A 121 9.90 -14.43 -23.90
CA LYS A 121 9.80 -15.89 -23.75
C LYS A 121 11.08 -16.51 -23.20
N ASP A 122 12.23 -15.90 -23.49
CA ASP A 122 13.54 -16.36 -23.01
C ASP A 122 13.69 -16.27 -21.48
N ASN A 123 12.80 -15.55 -20.80
CA ASN A 123 12.75 -15.52 -19.33
C ASN A 123 12.05 -16.74 -18.71
N PHE A 124 11.51 -17.66 -19.52
CA PHE A 124 10.71 -18.81 -19.06
C PHE A 124 11.19 -20.18 -19.60
N PRO A 125 12.50 -20.46 -19.71
CA PRO A 125 13.00 -21.66 -20.38
C PRO A 125 12.54 -22.98 -19.73
N VAL A 126 12.47 -23.05 -18.39
CA VAL A 126 12.02 -24.24 -17.67
C VAL A 126 10.52 -24.40 -17.78
N THR A 127 9.75 -23.31 -17.68
CA THR A 127 8.29 -23.32 -17.85
C THR A 127 7.92 -23.81 -19.25
N LEU A 128 8.54 -23.27 -20.30
CA LEU A 128 8.29 -23.68 -21.69
C LEU A 128 8.71 -25.14 -21.94
N ALA A 129 9.85 -25.58 -21.42
CA ALA A 129 10.30 -26.96 -21.55
C ALA A 129 9.40 -27.96 -20.82
N THR A 130 8.82 -27.57 -19.69
CA THR A 130 8.02 -28.45 -18.83
C THR A 130 6.56 -28.51 -19.26
N TYR A 131 5.96 -27.35 -19.58
CA TYR A 131 4.53 -27.21 -19.83
C TYR A 131 4.19 -26.92 -21.31
N GLY A 132 5.21 -26.82 -22.16
CA GLY A 132 5.09 -26.60 -23.60
C GLY A 132 5.08 -25.13 -24.02
N GLU A 133 5.25 -24.88 -25.32
CA GLU A 133 5.40 -23.54 -25.90
C GLU A 133 4.21 -22.60 -25.70
N ASN A 134 3.01 -23.17 -25.54
CA ASN A 134 1.78 -22.40 -25.34
C ASN A 134 1.49 -22.17 -23.85
N SER A 135 2.41 -22.55 -22.96
CA SER A 135 2.24 -22.38 -21.51
C SER A 135 2.41 -20.93 -21.04
N VAL A 136 3.01 -20.07 -21.87
CA VAL A 136 3.25 -18.65 -21.60
C VAL A 136 2.76 -17.82 -22.78
N ASP A 137 1.89 -16.85 -22.52
CA ASP A 137 1.41 -15.86 -23.49
C ASP A 137 1.72 -14.45 -22.97
N LEU A 138 2.41 -13.66 -23.81
CA LEU A 138 2.90 -12.31 -23.50
C LEU A 138 2.15 -11.22 -24.29
N SER A 139 1.08 -11.58 -25.00
CA SER A 139 0.32 -10.65 -25.84
C SER A 139 -0.53 -9.67 -25.03
N GLY A 140 -0.81 -10.00 -23.77
CA GLY A 140 -1.77 -9.25 -22.95
C GLY A 140 -3.23 -9.41 -23.41
N THR A 141 -3.53 -10.30 -24.37
CA THR A 141 -4.88 -10.43 -24.94
C THR A 141 -5.72 -11.54 -24.30
N LYS A 142 -5.09 -12.44 -23.55
CA LYS A 142 -5.76 -13.54 -22.86
C LYS A 142 -6.56 -13.03 -21.63
N PRO A 143 -7.62 -13.75 -21.20
CA PRO A 143 -8.37 -13.39 -20.00
C PRO A 143 -7.45 -13.19 -18.79
N GLY A 144 -7.68 -12.11 -18.03
CA GLY A 144 -6.84 -11.76 -16.88
C GLY A 144 -5.49 -11.09 -17.19
N ALA A 145 -5.05 -11.07 -18.44
CA ALA A 145 -3.75 -10.51 -18.85
C ALA A 145 -3.80 -9.02 -19.21
N ASN A 146 -5.00 -8.52 -19.51
CA ASN A 146 -5.31 -7.09 -19.71
C ASN A 146 -6.02 -6.58 -18.46
N VAL A 147 -5.29 -6.26 -17.39
CA VAL A 147 -5.91 -5.66 -16.21
C VAL A 147 -6.14 -4.18 -16.47
N GLY A 148 -7.37 -3.72 -16.23
CA GLY A 148 -7.73 -2.30 -16.17
C GLY A 148 -7.23 -1.62 -14.90
N ASP A 149 -6.01 -1.94 -14.44
CA ASP A 149 -5.41 -1.41 -13.20
C ASP A 149 -4.91 0.05 -13.35
N GLY A 150 -5.09 0.64 -14.54
CA GLY A 150 -4.72 2.02 -14.83
C GLY A 150 -3.20 2.27 -14.86
N THR A 151 -2.36 1.24 -14.75
CA THR A 151 -0.89 1.38 -14.74
C THR A 151 -0.27 1.32 -16.13
N GLY A 152 -1.05 0.95 -17.15
CA GLY A 152 -0.56 0.81 -18.53
C GLY A 152 0.48 -0.30 -18.64
N GLY A 153 0.04 -1.55 -18.78
CA GLY A 153 0.92 -2.70 -18.99
C GLY A 153 0.14 -4.00 -19.15
N ALA A 154 0.65 -4.89 -19.99
CA ALA A 154 0.14 -6.25 -20.08
C ALA A 154 0.80 -7.15 -19.03
N TYR A 155 0.07 -8.16 -18.58
CA TYR A 155 0.58 -9.19 -17.68
C TYR A 155 0.78 -10.50 -18.43
N THR A 156 1.71 -11.30 -17.95
CA THR A 156 1.93 -12.63 -18.50
C THR A 156 0.75 -13.53 -18.16
N TRP A 157 0.25 -14.25 -19.17
CA TRP A 157 -0.74 -15.29 -19.00
C TRP A 157 -0.06 -16.65 -19.00
N PHE A 158 -0.43 -17.51 -18.06
CA PHE A 158 0.05 -18.88 -17.97
C PHE A 158 -1.07 -19.88 -18.22
N ALA A 159 -0.75 -21.01 -18.87
CA ALA A 159 -1.76 -22.02 -19.21
C ALA A 159 -2.31 -22.80 -18.02
N SER A 160 -1.57 -22.83 -16.90
CA SER A 160 -1.97 -23.45 -15.64
C SER A 160 -1.34 -22.73 -14.45
N TYR A 161 -1.88 -22.97 -13.26
CA TYR A 161 -1.27 -22.49 -12.01
C TYR A 161 0.16 -23.03 -11.80
N ASP A 162 0.43 -24.28 -12.19
CA ASP A 162 1.78 -24.84 -12.15
C ASP A 162 2.76 -24.04 -13.02
N ALA A 163 2.37 -23.72 -14.26
CA ALA A 163 3.18 -22.90 -15.15
C ALA A 163 3.37 -21.48 -14.59
N GLY A 164 2.35 -20.91 -13.94
CA GLY A 164 2.45 -19.61 -13.28
C GLY A 164 3.35 -19.59 -12.05
N ILE A 165 3.35 -20.65 -11.25
CA ILE A 165 4.24 -20.79 -10.08
C ILE A 165 5.70 -20.85 -10.52
N VAL A 166 6.01 -21.71 -11.50
CA VAL A 166 7.38 -21.85 -12.02
C VAL A 166 7.80 -20.59 -12.78
N GLY A 167 6.94 -20.08 -13.65
CA GLY A 167 7.22 -18.91 -14.47
C GLY A 167 7.45 -17.64 -13.66
N LYS A 168 6.76 -17.48 -12.53
CA LYS A 168 7.03 -16.40 -11.56
C LYS A 168 8.48 -16.45 -11.06
N ALA A 169 8.94 -17.62 -10.62
CA ALA A 169 10.31 -17.78 -10.12
C ALA A 169 11.35 -17.48 -11.20
N GLU A 170 11.15 -17.99 -12.42
CA GLU A 170 12.06 -17.70 -13.53
C GLU A 170 12.09 -16.22 -13.90
N PHE A 171 10.92 -15.57 -13.95
CA PHE A 171 10.85 -14.13 -14.20
C PHE A 171 11.69 -13.36 -13.19
N MET A 172 11.57 -13.68 -11.90
CA MET A 172 12.36 -13.03 -10.84
C MET A 172 13.85 -13.25 -11.01
N ALA A 173 14.25 -14.48 -11.34
CA ALA A 173 15.66 -14.85 -11.52
C ALA A 173 16.34 -14.09 -12.66
N HIS A 174 15.57 -13.67 -13.68
CA HIS A 174 16.06 -12.89 -14.81
C HIS A 174 16.00 -11.36 -14.60
N GLN A 175 15.52 -10.87 -13.46
CA GLN A 175 15.59 -9.44 -13.13
C GLN A 175 16.79 -9.14 -12.23
N SER A 176 17.63 -8.18 -12.63
CA SER A 176 18.76 -7.72 -11.82
C SER A 176 18.33 -7.18 -10.45
N LEU A 177 17.11 -6.62 -10.37
CA LEU A 177 16.51 -6.05 -9.17
C LEU A 177 16.30 -7.09 -8.04
N TYR A 178 16.11 -8.36 -8.37
CA TYR A 178 15.70 -9.39 -7.40
C TYR A 178 16.81 -10.38 -7.05
N THR A 179 18.03 -10.15 -7.51
CA THR A 179 19.19 -11.05 -7.33
C THR A 179 19.44 -11.46 -5.87
N LYS A 180 19.17 -10.58 -4.90
CA LYS A 180 19.31 -10.87 -3.46
C LYS A 180 18.25 -11.84 -2.90
N ALA A 181 17.14 -12.01 -3.60
CA ALA A 181 16.09 -12.98 -3.25
C ALA A 181 16.37 -14.37 -3.84
N ILE A 182 17.20 -14.46 -4.88
CA ILE A 182 17.47 -15.70 -5.61
C ILE A 182 18.45 -16.57 -4.83
N ASN A 183 18.12 -17.86 -4.69
CA ASN A 183 18.83 -18.84 -3.87
C ASN A 183 18.96 -18.44 -2.38
N ASN A 184 18.07 -17.55 -1.90
CA ASN A 184 18.02 -17.19 -0.50
C ASN A 184 17.12 -18.19 0.24
N THR A 185 17.67 -18.82 1.29
CA THR A 185 16.99 -19.87 2.05
C THR A 185 16.26 -19.33 3.29
N ASP A 186 16.35 -18.02 3.55
CA ASP A 186 15.58 -17.35 4.59
C ASP A 186 14.38 -16.63 3.97
N GLY A 187 13.16 -17.00 4.37
CA GLY A 187 11.95 -16.48 3.73
C GLY A 187 11.69 -14.99 4.00
N VAL A 188 12.06 -14.48 5.18
CA VAL A 188 11.93 -13.03 5.49
C VAL A 188 12.93 -12.23 4.68
N ALA A 189 14.18 -12.68 4.57
CA ALA A 189 15.22 -12.05 3.77
C ALA A 189 14.89 -12.13 2.27
N THR A 190 14.35 -13.24 1.80
CA THR A 190 13.86 -13.42 0.43
C THR A 190 12.81 -12.38 0.10
N LEU A 191 11.76 -12.28 0.92
CA LEU A 191 10.66 -11.34 0.73
C LEU A 191 11.10 -9.88 0.88
N SER A 192 11.99 -9.61 1.83
CA SER A 192 12.62 -8.30 2.01
C SER A 192 13.39 -7.88 0.77
N ALA A 193 14.19 -8.78 0.19
CA ALA A 193 14.95 -8.53 -1.03
C ALA A 193 14.05 -8.28 -2.25
N ILE A 194 12.91 -8.95 -2.36
CA ILE A 194 11.91 -8.68 -3.41
C ILE A 194 11.31 -7.28 -3.24
N ALA A 195 10.93 -6.92 -2.01
CA ALA A 195 10.39 -5.60 -1.74
C ALA A 195 11.43 -4.49 -1.98
N ASP A 196 12.66 -4.68 -1.52
CA ASP A 196 13.78 -3.75 -1.74
C ASP A 196 14.16 -3.64 -3.22
N GLY A 197 13.91 -4.69 -4.02
CA GLY A 197 14.03 -4.69 -5.48
C GLY A 197 12.91 -3.94 -6.20
N GLY A 198 11.91 -3.42 -5.49
CA GLY A 198 10.85 -2.59 -6.08
C GLY A 198 9.76 -3.37 -6.79
N TRP A 199 9.44 -4.59 -6.33
CA TRP A 199 8.34 -5.40 -6.90
C TRP A 199 7.00 -4.65 -6.92
N ALA A 200 6.72 -3.90 -5.86
CA ALA A 200 5.56 -3.02 -5.76
C ALA A 200 6.00 -1.60 -5.35
N THR A 201 5.24 -0.61 -5.79
CA THR A 201 5.44 0.80 -5.41
C THR A 201 4.86 1.15 -4.03
N ASP A 202 4.16 0.19 -3.40
CA ASP A 202 3.59 0.32 -2.07
C ASP A 202 4.70 0.32 -1.00
N GLY A 203 4.89 1.45 -0.32
CA GLY A 203 5.88 1.59 0.74
C GLY A 203 5.66 0.67 1.96
N THR A 204 4.49 0.03 2.09
CA THR A 204 4.20 -0.97 3.12
C THR A 204 4.39 -2.41 2.65
N TYR A 205 4.76 -2.61 1.38
CA TYR A 205 4.82 -3.93 0.76
C TYR A 205 5.77 -4.87 1.50
N LYS A 206 6.96 -4.39 1.87
CA LYS A 206 7.93 -5.16 2.68
C LYS A 206 7.32 -5.64 4.00
N THR A 207 6.70 -4.74 4.76
CA THR A 207 6.04 -5.06 6.03
C THR A 207 4.91 -6.07 5.83
N LYS A 208 4.04 -5.85 4.84
CA LYS A 208 2.96 -6.79 4.50
C LYS A 208 3.47 -8.18 4.19
N LEU A 209 4.57 -8.29 3.42
CA LEU A 209 5.18 -9.56 3.12
C LEU A 209 5.76 -10.22 4.38
N VAL A 210 6.48 -9.48 5.23
CA VAL A 210 7.06 -10.03 6.47
C VAL A 210 5.97 -10.47 7.45
N ASP A 211 4.92 -9.68 7.65
CA ASP A 211 3.80 -10.02 8.53
C ASP A 211 3.01 -11.22 8.01
N MET A 212 2.75 -11.26 6.70
CA MET A 212 2.10 -12.40 6.06
C MET A 212 2.99 -13.65 6.12
N TYR A 213 4.30 -13.50 6.04
CA TYR A 213 5.22 -14.62 6.21
C TYR A 213 5.12 -15.20 7.62
N ASN A 214 5.11 -14.34 8.63
CA ASN A 214 5.01 -14.75 10.03
C ASN A 214 3.67 -15.41 10.38
N THR A 215 2.59 -15.05 9.69
CA THR A 215 1.23 -15.56 9.98
C THR A 215 0.81 -16.74 9.10
N LEU A 216 1.26 -16.76 7.84
CA LEU A 216 0.92 -17.76 6.83
C LEU A 216 2.16 -18.49 6.30
N GLY A 217 3.17 -17.76 5.83
CA GLY A 217 4.36 -18.32 5.16
C GLY A 217 5.07 -19.42 5.93
N LYS A 218 5.27 -19.23 7.24
CA LYS A 218 5.89 -20.22 8.13
C LYS A 218 5.22 -21.61 8.11
N LYS A 219 3.91 -21.68 7.83
CA LYS A 219 3.19 -22.95 7.73
C LYS A 219 3.66 -23.80 6.55
N TYR A 220 4.34 -23.21 5.58
CA TYR A 220 4.80 -23.85 4.35
C TYR A 220 6.32 -24.03 4.29
N GLU A 221 7.06 -23.78 5.37
CA GLU A 221 8.52 -24.06 5.47
C GLU A 221 8.88 -25.53 5.21
N TRP A 222 7.93 -26.45 5.39
CA TRP A 222 8.13 -27.86 5.03
C TRP A 222 8.42 -28.02 3.52
N LEU A 223 7.81 -27.18 2.68
CA LEU A 223 7.99 -27.21 1.23
C LEU A 223 9.35 -26.63 0.83
N ASP A 224 9.86 -25.64 1.57
CA ASP A 224 11.22 -25.13 1.41
C ASP A 224 12.25 -26.23 1.69
N LYS A 225 12.06 -26.97 2.79
CA LYS A 225 12.94 -28.08 3.17
C LYS A 225 12.94 -29.18 2.10
N GLU A 226 11.79 -29.52 1.56
CA GLU A 226 11.68 -30.50 0.48
C GLU A 226 12.37 -30.01 -0.80
N ALA A 227 12.13 -28.76 -1.20
CA ALA A 227 12.75 -28.18 -2.40
C ALA A 227 14.28 -28.11 -2.28
N ILE A 228 14.79 -27.66 -1.13
CA ILE A 228 16.22 -27.62 -0.82
C ILE A 228 16.80 -29.03 -0.77
N SER A 229 16.09 -30.01 -0.19
CA SER A 229 16.54 -31.40 -0.20
C SER A 229 16.60 -31.99 -1.61
N ALA A 230 15.70 -31.61 -2.50
CA ALA A 230 15.65 -32.13 -3.87
C ALA A 230 16.71 -31.50 -4.79
N HIS A 231 17.08 -30.23 -4.56
CA HIS A 231 17.85 -29.44 -5.53
C HIS A 231 19.07 -28.70 -4.94
N GLY A 232 19.26 -28.73 -3.62
CA GLY A 232 20.31 -28.01 -2.90
C GLY A 232 19.91 -26.58 -2.53
N GLU A 233 20.81 -25.87 -1.82
CA GLU A 233 20.58 -24.49 -1.33
C GLU A 233 20.72 -23.42 -2.42
N LYS A 234 21.42 -23.72 -3.51
CA LYS A 234 21.66 -22.76 -4.61
C LYS A 234 21.44 -23.43 -5.98
N PRO A 235 20.23 -23.91 -6.27
CA PRO A 235 19.97 -24.69 -7.48
C PRO A 235 19.97 -23.83 -8.75
N TYR A 236 19.54 -22.57 -8.65
CA TYR A 236 19.52 -21.68 -9.80
C TYR A 236 20.93 -21.20 -10.12
N LYS A 237 21.32 -21.35 -11.37
CA LYS A 237 22.60 -20.87 -11.91
C LYS A 237 22.30 -19.91 -13.03
N ALA A 238 22.57 -18.62 -12.81
CA ALA A 238 22.47 -17.62 -13.86
C ALA A 238 23.38 -18.04 -15.03
N THR A 239 22.80 -18.23 -16.21
CA THR A 239 23.58 -18.33 -17.43
C THR A 239 24.15 -16.94 -17.73
N ALA A 240 25.47 -16.86 -17.90
CA ALA A 240 26.14 -15.59 -18.17
C ALA A 240 25.71 -15.04 -19.54
N SER A 241 24.68 -14.19 -19.55
CA SER A 241 24.39 -13.28 -20.65
C SER A 241 25.22 -12.01 -20.45
N SER A 242 26.04 -11.69 -21.46
CA SER A 242 27.12 -10.68 -21.45
C SER A 242 26.65 -9.26 -21.04
N PRO A 243 27.52 -8.42 -20.43
CA PRO A 243 27.13 -7.16 -19.79
C PRO A 243 27.04 -5.98 -20.76
N GLY A 244 25.93 -5.23 -20.68
CA GLY A 244 25.78 -3.89 -21.22
C GLY A 244 26.43 -2.86 -20.29
N ASN A 245 27.56 -2.33 -20.75
CA ASN A 245 28.41 -1.33 -20.11
C ASN A 245 27.68 -0.04 -19.69
N SER A 246 27.86 0.40 -18.44
CA SER A 246 28.25 1.79 -18.10
C SER A 246 28.57 1.89 -16.61
N SER A 247 29.87 1.83 -16.34
CA SER A 247 30.55 2.17 -15.11
C SER A 247 30.34 3.62 -14.68
N SER A 248 30.15 3.84 -13.38
CA SER A 248 30.80 4.93 -12.64
C SER A 248 30.85 4.53 -11.17
N ALA A 249 32.03 4.07 -10.74
CA ALA A 249 32.41 3.97 -9.34
C ALA A 249 32.75 5.37 -8.80
N PRO A 250 32.71 5.56 -7.48
CA PRO A 250 34.00 5.66 -6.80
C PRO A 250 34.09 4.85 -5.50
N SER A 251 35.31 4.45 -5.21
CA SER A 251 35.77 3.65 -4.08
C SER A 251 36.17 4.48 -2.86
N ASP A 252 35.81 3.96 -1.69
CA ASP A 252 36.50 3.89 -0.38
C ASP A 252 37.33 5.07 0.16
N THR A 253 37.10 5.44 1.43
CA THR A 253 37.96 5.04 2.58
C THR A 253 37.53 5.65 3.94
N SER A 254 37.54 4.80 4.97
CA SER A 254 37.91 5.04 6.40
C SER A 254 37.00 5.95 7.27
N THR A 255 36.77 5.78 8.57
CA THR A 255 37.38 5.01 9.69
C THR A 255 36.43 5.07 10.90
N ASP A 256 36.56 4.13 11.84
CA ASP A 256 35.82 4.04 13.12
C ASP A 256 35.90 5.27 14.03
N SER A 257 34.84 5.49 14.82
CA SER A 257 34.97 5.94 16.22
C SER A 257 33.68 5.71 17.02
N ASP A 258 33.78 4.81 18.00
CA ASP A 258 32.88 4.74 19.16
C ASP A 258 32.81 6.08 19.90
N SER A 259 31.60 6.50 20.29
CA SER A 259 31.43 7.28 21.51
C SER A 259 30.04 7.06 22.11
N SER A 260 30.04 6.42 23.28
CA SER A 260 28.94 6.41 24.23
C SER A 260 28.69 7.84 24.76
N SER A 261 27.44 8.26 24.86
CA SER A 261 27.06 9.26 25.87
C SER A 261 25.62 9.06 26.34
N ASP A 262 25.49 9.09 27.65
CA ASP A 262 24.32 8.85 28.48
C ASP A 262 23.38 10.08 28.57
N CYS A 263 22.10 9.77 28.82
CA CYS A 263 21.08 10.54 29.54
C CYS A 263 20.61 11.92 29.01
N SER A 264 19.31 12.07 28.71
CA SER A 264 18.35 12.73 29.64
C SER A 264 16.95 12.84 29.03
N ASP A 265 15.96 12.53 29.86
CA ASP A 265 14.53 12.72 29.64
C ASP A 265 14.21 14.22 29.50
N SER A 266 13.62 14.65 28.37
CA SER A 266 13.06 16.00 28.22
C SER A 266 11.98 16.02 27.15
N SER A 267 10.76 15.81 27.61
CA SER A 267 9.50 16.06 26.92
C SER A 267 9.33 17.56 26.62
N SER A 268 9.84 18.03 25.48
CA SER A 268 9.47 19.32 24.91
C SER A 268 9.50 19.27 23.39
N SER A 269 8.33 19.46 22.76
CA SER A 269 8.16 19.60 21.31
C SER A 269 8.84 20.89 20.85
N GLY A 270 10.11 20.80 20.47
CA GLY A 270 10.95 21.94 20.10
C GLY A 270 10.61 22.50 18.72
N SER A 271 10.60 23.82 18.57
CA SER A 271 10.40 24.50 17.29
C SER A 271 11.63 24.35 16.37
N ALA A 272 11.89 23.15 15.86
CA ALA A 272 12.95 22.90 14.89
C ALA A 272 12.70 23.72 13.62
N THR A 273 13.78 24.28 13.04
CA THR A 273 13.71 25.08 11.82
C THR A 273 13.65 24.16 10.60
N ASP A 274 12.77 24.43 9.64
CA ASP A 274 12.71 23.65 8.40
C ASP A 274 14.07 23.61 7.67
N GLY A 275 14.32 22.51 6.95
CA GLY A 275 15.58 22.24 6.27
C GLY A 275 16.71 21.84 7.21
N THR A 276 16.41 21.54 8.48
CA THR A 276 17.38 21.08 9.47
C THR A 276 17.00 19.72 10.04
N GLY A 277 17.99 19.02 10.58
CA GLY A 277 17.80 17.69 11.16
C GLY A 277 17.71 16.59 10.10
N THR A 278 18.24 15.43 10.44
CA THR A 278 18.12 14.21 9.65
C THR A 278 16.88 13.44 10.09
N VAL A 279 16.26 12.69 9.16
CA VAL A 279 15.23 11.71 9.54
C VAL A 279 15.84 10.73 10.55
N PRO A 280 15.27 10.60 11.78
CA PRO A 280 15.84 9.73 12.79
C PRO A 280 15.88 8.27 12.35
N ALA A 281 16.96 7.56 12.70
CA ALA A 281 17.15 6.17 12.28
C ALA A 281 16.13 5.18 12.90
N ASP A 282 15.52 5.55 14.03
CA ASP A 282 14.44 4.81 14.69
C ASP A 282 13.05 5.12 14.12
N ALA A 283 12.93 6.12 13.23
CA ALA A 283 11.71 6.46 12.51
C ALA A 283 11.46 5.54 11.30
N THR A 284 11.42 4.21 11.50
CA THR A 284 11.36 3.20 10.43
C THR A 284 9.97 2.73 10.01
N ALA A 285 8.93 2.96 10.81
CA ALA A 285 7.55 2.54 10.50
C ALA A 285 6.89 3.47 9.47
N TRP A 286 5.86 2.96 8.77
CA TRP A 286 5.07 3.74 7.82
C TRP A 286 4.44 4.98 8.46
N GLY A 287 4.01 4.87 9.72
CA GLY A 287 3.46 5.98 10.49
C GLY A 287 3.28 5.58 11.94
N TYR A 288 2.96 6.57 12.78
CA TYR A 288 2.91 6.43 14.22
C TYR A 288 1.61 6.99 14.77
N LYS A 289 0.95 6.24 15.63
CA LYS A 289 -0.06 6.81 16.53
C LYS A 289 0.65 7.74 17.54
N PRO A 290 -0.05 8.68 18.17
CA PRO A 290 0.58 9.59 19.14
C PRO A 290 1.34 8.87 20.25
N ASP A 291 0.78 7.75 20.75
CA ASP A 291 1.37 6.95 21.82
C ASP A 291 2.57 6.11 21.37
N ASP A 292 2.69 5.84 20.06
CA ASP A 292 3.76 5.01 19.47
C ASP A 292 4.84 5.87 18.79
N LEU A 293 4.77 7.19 18.91
CA LEU A 293 5.70 8.10 18.23
C LEU A 293 7.10 8.03 18.88
N PRO A 294 8.16 7.71 18.12
CA PRO A 294 9.52 7.70 18.61
C PRO A 294 9.91 9.04 19.26
N ASP A 295 10.62 8.98 20.38
CA ASP A 295 11.05 10.16 21.12
C ASP A 295 11.87 11.12 20.25
N SER A 296 12.68 10.58 19.35
CA SER A 296 13.49 11.32 18.39
C SER A 296 12.65 12.23 17.47
N LEU A 297 11.40 11.84 17.18
CA LEU A 297 10.47 12.61 16.35
C LEU A 297 9.65 13.64 17.13
N LYS A 298 9.51 13.50 18.45
CA LYS A 298 8.63 14.36 19.28
C LYS A 298 9.00 15.84 19.22
N GLN A 299 10.28 16.16 18.99
CA GLN A 299 10.69 17.55 18.80
C GLN A 299 10.10 18.13 17.51
N TYR A 300 9.97 17.36 16.42
CA TYR A 300 9.58 17.88 15.11
C TYR A 300 8.08 18.00 14.89
N ILE A 301 7.22 17.43 15.74
CA ILE A 301 5.78 17.40 15.49
C ILE A 301 5.09 18.76 15.63
N ILE A 302 3.94 18.89 14.98
CA ILE A 302 2.86 19.79 15.40
C ILE A 302 1.85 18.92 16.13
N ASP A 303 1.79 19.04 17.46
CA ASP A 303 0.89 18.23 18.28
C ASP A 303 -0.53 18.82 18.25
N PRO A 304 -1.52 18.13 17.65
CA PRO A 304 -2.88 18.63 17.60
C PRO A 304 -3.48 18.83 18.99
N SER A 305 -3.05 18.07 20.00
CA SER A 305 -3.54 18.21 21.38
C SER A 305 -3.16 19.53 22.03
N LYS A 306 -1.92 19.98 21.81
CA LYS A 306 -1.45 21.31 22.24
C LYS A 306 -2.08 22.44 21.45
N ASN A 307 -2.52 22.13 20.23
CA ASN A 307 -3.15 23.06 19.31
C ASN A 307 -4.68 22.99 19.33
N GLY A 308 -5.28 22.42 20.39
CA GLY A 308 -6.71 22.59 20.70
C GLY A 308 -7.63 21.46 20.24
N LEU A 309 -7.10 20.37 19.68
CA LEU A 309 -7.87 19.16 19.37
C LEU A 309 -7.78 18.15 20.52
N THR A 310 -8.79 17.31 20.71
CA THR A 310 -8.69 16.16 21.62
C THR A 310 -8.60 14.86 20.82
N TYR A 311 -7.67 13.97 21.20
CA TYR A 311 -7.56 12.67 20.57
C TYR A 311 -8.70 11.77 21.02
N LYS A 312 -9.40 11.12 20.08
CA LYS A 312 -10.61 10.31 20.33
C LYS A 312 -11.71 11.10 21.06
N GLY A 313 -11.86 12.39 20.74
CA GLY A 313 -12.89 13.22 21.34
C GLY A 313 -13.18 14.47 20.52
N PRO A 314 -14.40 15.02 20.62
CA PRO A 314 -14.87 16.04 19.68
C PRO A 314 -14.29 17.44 19.90
N THR A 315 -13.62 17.70 21.02
CA THR A 315 -13.14 19.06 21.30
C THR A 315 -12.14 19.52 20.23
N GLY A 316 -12.43 20.67 19.61
CA GLY A 316 -11.58 21.32 18.60
C GLY A 316 -11.75 20.81 17.17
N TRP A 317 -12.49 19.72 16.97
CA TRP A 317 -12.82 19.17 15.65
C TRP A 317 -14.01 19.88 15.03
N VAL A 318 -14.03 20.00 13.69
CA VAL A 318 -15.02 20.77 12.95
C VAL A 318 -16.14 19.88 12.42
N GLU A 319 -15.80 18.73 11.83
CA GLU A 319 -16.76 17.91 11.07
C GLU A 319 -17.07 16.57 11.74
N HIS A 320 -16.18 16.04 12.58
CA HIS A 320 -16.27 14.71 13.20
C HIS A 320 -16.48 13.57 12.20
N SER A 321 -15.93 13.74 11.00
CA SER A 321 -16.18 12.81 9.89
C SER A 321 -15.19 11.65 9.89
N GLY A 322 -14.09 11.77 10.62
CA GLY A 322 -12.97 10.82 10.57
C GLY A 322 -12.23 10.81 9.23
N GLN A 323 -12.49 11.78 8.34
CA GLN A 323 -11.83 11.92 7.04
C GLN A 323 -10.57 12.79 7.16
N CYS A 324 -9.69 12.74 6.16
CA CYS A 324 -8.45 13.53 6.11
C CYS A 324 -8.72 15.05 6.13
N VAL A 325 -9.81 15.48 5.48
CA VAL A 325 -10.23 16.87 5.41
C VAL A 325 -10.54 17.42 6.80
N ASP A 326 -11.22 16.66 7.65
CA ASP A 326 -11.66 17.10 8.97
C ASP A 326 -10.48 17.47 9.88
N LEU A 327 -9.43 16.64 9.94
CA LEU A 327 -8.22 17.01 10.67
C LEU A 327 -7.58 18.27 10.07
N THR A 328 -7.51 18.33 8.74
CA THR A 328 -6.86 19.43 8.02
C THR A 328 -7.56 20.75 8.31
N VAL A 329 -8.90 20.79 8.28
CA VAL A 329 -9.66 22.00 8.58
C VAL A 329 -9.62 22.33 10.07
N SER A 330 -9.72 21.32 10.93
CA SER A 330 -9.73 21.49 12.38
C SER A 330 -8.41 22.05 12.89
N LEU A 331 -7.30 21.37 12.62
CA LEU A 331 -5.98 21.81 13.02
C LEU A 331 -5.52 23.05 12.23
N GLY A 332 -5.84 23.12 10.94
CA GLY A 332 -5.53 24.29 10.10
C GLY A 332 -6.15 25.58 10.64
N ASN A 333 -7.41 25.54 11.08
CA ASN A 333 -8.08 26.68 11.71
C ASN A 333 -7.40 27.12 13.01
N GLN A 334 -6.88 26.18 13.79
CA GLN A 334 -6.20 26.49 15.05
C GLN A 334 -4.86 27.19 14.81
N ILE A 335 -4.05 26.69 13.87
CA ILE A 335 -2.69 27.22 13.65
C ILE A 335 -2.67 28.44 12.73
N TRP A 336 -3.59 28.56 11.77
CA TRP A 336 -3.64 29.72 10.86
C TRP A 336 -4.65 30.79 11.27
N GLY A 337 -5.54 30.47 12.21
CA GLY A 337 -6.65 31.31 12.60
C GLY A 337 -7.79 31.21 11.58
N GLY A 338 -8.94 30.74 12.04
CA GLY A 338 -10.11 30.55 11.18
C GLY A 338 -11.22 29.83 11.91
N SER A 339 -12.30 29.58 11.19
CA SER A 339 -13.42 28.76 11.65
C SER A 339 -14.17 28.17 10.45
N GLY A 340 -14.96 27.13 10.72
CA GLY A 340 -15.74 26.42 9.72
C GLY A 340 -14.89 25.55 8.79
N THR A 341 -15.56 24.86 7.87
CA THR A 341 -14.92 23.98 6.90
C THR A 341 -14.30 24.74 5.73
N VAL A 342 -13.47 24.06 4.96
CA VAL A 342 -12.97 24.49 3.65
C VAL A 342 -13.42 23.45 2.63
N ILE A 343 -14.21 23.88 1.64
CA ILE A 343 -14.86 22.97 0.70
C ILE A 343 -13.82 22.32 -0.23
N GLY A 344 -13.89 21.01 -0.34
CA GLY A 344 -13.09 20.22 -1.29
C GLY A 344 -12.69 18.87 -0.72
N ASN A 345 -12.43 17.92 -1.60
CA ASN A 345 -11.81 16.64 -1.23
C ASN A 345 -10.33 16.85 -0.86
N GLY A 346 -9.68 15.80 -0.33
CA GLY A 346 -8.29 15.87 0.11
C GLY A 346 -7.32 16.38 -0.95
N ASP A 347 -7.48 15.99 -2.21
CA ASP A 347 -6.67 16.46 -3.35
C ASP A 347 -6.80 17.97 -3.63
N ARG A 348 -7.85 18.62 -3.11
CA ARG A 348 -8.14 20.04 -3.36
C ARG A 348 -7.91 20.95 -2.18
N GLN A 349 -7.71 20.41 -0.98
CA GLN A 349 -7.61 21.23 0.24
C GLN A 349 -6.52 22.30 0.16
N ALA A 350 -5.32 21.99 -0.33
CA ALA A 350 -4.28 23.00 -0.54
C ALA A 350 -4.76 24.12 -1.48
N SER A 351 -5.35 23.79 -2.63
CA SER A 351 -5.88 24.81 -3.55
C SER A 351 -7.03 25.64 -2.97
N SER A 352 -7.93 25.02 -2.20
CA SER A 352 -9.05 25.69 -1.54
C SER A 352 -8.56 26.60 -0.42
N TRP A 353 -7.60 26.16 0.39
CA TRP A 353 -6.99 26.97 1.45
C TRP A 353 -6.22 28.17 0.87
N ALA A 354 -5.39 27.93 -0.15
CA ALA A 354 -4.64 28.98 -0.83
C ALA A 354 -5.57 30.08 -1.34
N SER A 355 -6.63 29.71 -2.06
CA SER A 355 -7.56 30.68 -2.65
C SER A 355 -8.49 31.36 -1.65
N THR A 356 -9.04 30.63 -0.67
CA THR A 356 -10.10 31.14 0.20
C THR A 356 -9.63 31.68 1.55
N ARG A 357 -8.48 31.21 2.05
CA ARG A 357 -7.95 31.58 3.38
C ARG A 357 -6.66 32.40 3.29
N PHE A 358 -5.80 32.12 2.32
CA PHE A 358 -4.50 32.78 2.21
C PHE A 358 -4.45 33.86 1.12
N GLY A 359 -5.36 33.84 0.15
CA GLY A 359 -5.41 34.80 -0.95
C GLY A 359 -4.27 34.63 -1.95
N ASN A 360 -3.75 33.41 -2.11
CA ASN A 360 -2.66 33.07 -3.00
C ASN A 360 -2.90 31.75 -3.75
N SER A 361 -1.86 31.24 -4.41
CA SER A 361 -1.88 29.96 -5.13
C SER A 361 -1.14 28.86 -4.36
N THR A 362 -1.33 27.61 -4.80
CA THR A 362 -0.56 26.49 -4.28
C THR A 362 0.93 26.64 -4.60
N LYS A 363 1.75 25.95 -3.80
CA LYS A 363 3.21 25.97 -3.83
C LYS A 363 3.74 24.54 -3.97
N THR A 364 4.97 24.43 -4.46
CA THR A 364 5.67 23.15 -4.64
C THR A 364 6.65 22.83 -3.52
N SER A 365 7.06 23.85 -2.75
CA SER A 365 7.98 23.67 -1.61
C SER A 365 7.20 23.45 -0.30
N PRO A 366 7.51 22.39 0.46
CA PRO A 366 6.92 22.17 1.78
C PRO A 366 7.42 23.22 2.78
N LYS A 367 6.64 23.42 3.83
CA LYS A 367 6.96 24.28 4.98
C LYS A 367 6.18 23.79 6.20
N ARG A 368 6.74 23.88 7.40
CA ARG A 368 6.06 23.66 8.68
C ARG A 368 4.75 24.46 8.73
N GLY A 369 3.67 23.77 9.08
CA GLY A 369 2.30 24.28 9.12
C GLY A 369 1.60 24.35 7.77
N ALA A 370 2.26 24.02 6.65
CA ALA A 370 1.61 24.01 5.34
C ALA A 370 0.49 22.95 5.29
N ILE A 371 -0.63 23.34 4.69
CA ILE A 371 -1.66 22.39 4.28
C ILE A 371 -1.14 21.68 3.03
N PHE A 372 -1.04 20.35 3.04
CA PHE A 372 -0.67 19.60 1.84
C PHE A 372 -1.88 18.91 1.22
N SER A 373 -1.83 18.69 -0.09
CA SER A 373 -2.76 17.84 -0.84
C SER A 373 -1.97 16.95 -1.80
N THR A 374 -2.52 15.78 -2.13
CA THR A 374 -1.91 14.79 -3.03
C THR A 374 -2.81 14.50 -4.22
N ASN A 375 -2.22 14.22 -5.39
CA ASN A 375 -2.92 13.81 -6.62
C ASN A 375 -3.02 12.28 -6.79
N ALA A 376 -2.54 11.49 -5.83
CA ALA A 376 -2.66 10.03 -5.84
C ALA A 376 -4.13 9.58 -5.80
N ALA A 377 -4.41 8.37 -6.32
CA ALA A 377 -5.75 7.78 -6.52
C ALA A 377 -6.65 7.67 -5.26
N ALA A 378 -6.18 8.10 -4.09
CA ALA A 378 -6.89 8.10 -2.82
C ALA A 378 -7.19 9.50 -2.23
N ASN A 379 -6.90 10.60 -2.95
CA ASN A 379 -7.22 11.99 -2.56
C ASN A 379 -6.93 12.31 -1.08
N HIS A 380 -5.67 12.63 -0.74
CA HIS A 380 -5.27 12.84 0.66
C HIS A 380 -4.80 14.26 0.97
N THR A 381 -4.87 14.62 2.25
CA THR A 381 -4.46 15.93 2.79
C THR A 381 -4.07 15.81 4.25
N GLY A 382 -3.36 16.81 4.75
CA GLY A 382 -2.96 16.95 6.14
C GLY A 382 -2.11 18.19 6.33
N ILE A 383 -1.30 18.19 7.38
CA ILE A 383 -0.43 19.32 7.73
C ILE A 383 1.01 18.87 7.85
N VAL A 384 1.92 19.63 7.24
CA VAL A 384 3.37 19.43 7.38
C VAL A 384 3.80 19.86 8.78
N CYS A 385 4.38 18.93 9.53
CA CYS A 385 5.00 19.20 10.82
C CYS A 385 6.40 19.79 10.64
N HIS A 386 7.25 19.18 9.81
CA HIS A 386 8.66 19.58 9.68
C HIS A 386 9.21 19.19 8.32
N VAL A 387 10.19 19.95 7.81
CA VAL A 387 10.99 19.60 6.63
C VAL A 387 12.42 19.26 7.08
N PHE A 388 12.87 18.03 6.85
CA PHE A 388 14.22 17.59 7.14
C PHE A 388 15.24 18.08 6.09
N GLU A 389 16.53 17.99 6.41
CA GLU A 389 17.63 18.46 5.54
C GLU A 389 17.64 17.77 4.17
N ASP A 390 17.28 16.48 4.11
CA ASP A 390 17.18 15.69 2.87
C ASP A 390 15.92 16.02 2.03
N GLY A 391 15.07 16.93 2.51
CA GLY A 391 13.79 17.30 1.89
C GLY A 391 12.64 16.35 2.23
N SER A 392 12.86 15.31 3.03
CA SER A 392 11.78 14.52 3.62
C SER A 392 10.90 15.42 4.51
N ILE A 393 9.63 15.07 4.65
CA ILE A 393 8.70 15.81 5.51
C ILE A 393 8.11 14.91 6.59
N LEU A 394 8.00 15.43 7.81
CA LEU A 394 7.11 14.86 8.83
C LEU A 394 5.73 15.49 8.66
N ILE A 395 4.67 14.69 8.59
CA ILE A 395 3.29 15.14 8.45
C ILE A 395 2.41 14.62 9.58
N VAL A 396 1.29 15.30 9.82
CA VAL A 396 0.18 14.85 10.66
C VAL A 396 -1.09 14.76 9.79
N GLU A 397 -1.75 13.61 9.83
CA GLU A 397 -2.87 13.27 8.93
C GLU A 397 -3.93 12.39 9.63
N GLN A 398 -5.12 12.26 9.01
CA GLN A 398 -6.23 11.41 9.45
C GLN A 398 -6.78 10.62 8.25
N ASN A 399 -7.47 9.52 8.51
CA ASN A 399 -8.09 8.63 7.53
C ASN A 399 -7.07 7.77 6.77
N THR A 400 -6.24 7.13 7.57
CA THR A 400 -5.20 6.20 7.19
C THR A 400 -5.47 4.86 7.89
N PRO A 401 -4.64 3.82 7.68
CA PRO A 401 -4.71 2.61 8.51
C PRO A 401 -4.51 2.84 10.02
N LEU A 402 -3.95 3.99 10.44
CA LEU A 402 -3.59 4.27 11.83
C LEU A 402 -4.49 5.31 12.52
N SER A 403 -5.40 5.94 11.77
CA SER A 403 -6.25 7.03 12.24
C SER A 403 -7.47 7.22 11.34
N GLY A 404 -8.62 7.61 11.89
CA GLY A 404 -9.82 7.95 11.12
C GLY A 404 -10.75 6.76 10.86
N ILE A 405 -11.84 7.02 10.16
CA ILE A 405 -12.99 6.09 10.16
C ILE A 405 -12.84 4.92 9.19
N ASN A 406 -12.23 5.11 8.02
CA ASN A 406 -12.36 4.11 6.94
C ASN A 406 -11.63 2.79 7.22
N LYS A 407 -10.40 2.85 7.77
CA LYS A 407 -9.59 1.65 8.05
C LYS A 407 -9.36 1.44 9.55
N TYR A 408 -9.12 2.51 10.30
CA TYR A 408 -8.87 2.43 11.74
C TYR A 408 -10.17 2.36 12.56
N GLY A 409 -11.30 2.85 12.03
CA GLY A 409 -12.62 2.70 12.63
C GLY A 409 -12.93 3.69 13.77
N VAL A 410 -12.07 4.69 13.99
CA VAL A 410 -12.22 5.67 15.08
C VAL A 410 -12.07 7.08 14.51
N ILE A 411 -13.07 7.94 14.76
CA ILE A 411 -13.04 9.36 14.37
C ILE A 411 -12.23 10.19 15.38
N ASP A 412 -11.97 11.45 15.03
CA ASP A 412 -11.29 12.42 15.89
C ASP A 412 -9.89 11.95 16.33
N THR A 413 -9.14 11.36 15.41
CA THR A 413 -7.78 10.87 15.64
C THR A 413 -6.80 11.40 14.60
N TRP A 414 -5.51 11.32 14.89
CA TRP A 414 -4.43 11.58 13.93
C TRP A 414 -3.32 10.54 14.03
N ASN A 415 -2.51 10.45 12.97
CA ASN A 415 -1.23 9.78 13.00
C ASN A 415 -0.15 10.71 12.42
N TYR A 416 1.11 10.39 12.70
CA TYR A 416 2.27 11.03 12.11
C TYR A 416 2.91 10.11 11.08
N ARG A 417 3.58 10.68 10.08
CA ARG A 417 4.32 9.92 9.06
C ARG A 417 5.48 10.73 8.48
N VAL A 418 6.61 10.08 8.23
CA VAL A 418 7.69 10.65 7.42
C VAL A 418 7.45 10.31 5.95
N VAL A 419 7.59 11.29 5.06
CA VAL A 419 7.37 11.14 3.62
C VAL A 419 8.61 11.65 2.87
N SER A 420 9.25 10.77 2.12
CA SER A 420 10.45 11.10 1.35
C SER A 420 10.17 12.06 0.18
N PRO A 421 11.19 12.76 -0.35
CA PRO A 421 11.03 13.60 -1.54
C PRO A 421 10.48 12.83 -2.76
N SER A 422 10.87 11.56 -2.92
CA SER A 422 10.41 10.72 -4.03
C SER A 422 8.92 10.42 -3.91
N THR A 423 8.43 10.08 -2.72
CA THR A 423 7.00 9.88 -2.45
C THR A 423 6.20 11.17 -2.60
N GLN A 424 6.73 12.30 -2.12
CA GLN A 424 6.10 13.61 -2.34
C GLN A 424 5.89 13.87 -3.85
N LYS A 425 6.91 13.57 -4.67
CA LYS A 425 6.84 13.73 -6.12
C LYS A 425 5.87 12.74 -6.78
N SER A 426 5.94 11.45 -6.44
CA SER A 426 5.07 10.42 -7.04
C SER A 426 3.60 10.67 -6.76
N ASP A 427 3.31 11.13 -5.54
CA ASP A 427 1.94 11.31 -5.07
C ASP A 427 1.41 12.71 -5.42
N GLY A 428 2.23 13.55 -6.07
CA GLY A 428 1.84 14.89 -6.52
C GLY A 428 1.54 15.84 -5.37
N PHE A 429 2.38 15.83 -4.34
CA PHE A 429 2.26 16.75 -3.21
C PHE A 429 2.35 18.19 -3.67
N HIS A 430 1.42 18.99 -3.16
CA HIS A 430 1.42 20.44 -3.32
C HIS A 430 0.85 21.08 -2.06
N TYR A 431 1.25 22.33 -1.82
CA TYR A 431 1.18 22.95 -0.51
C TYR A 431 0.42 24.27 -0.54
N ALA A 432 -0.17 24.65 0.59
CA ALA A 432 -0.75 25.96 0.80
C ALA A 432 -0.33 26.52 2.16
N TYR A 433 0.17 27.75 2.10
CA TYR A 433 0.53 28.58 3.24
C TYR A 433 0.60 30.03 2.76
N PRO A 434 0.34 31.03 3.62
CA PRO A 434 0.48 32.44 3.28
C PRO A 434 1.94 32.81 2.96
N ASP A 435 2.16 33.85 2.17
CA ASP A 435 3.51 34.27 1.75
C ASP A 435 4.28 34.98 2.88
N ASN A 436 3.56 35.74 3.71
CA ASN A 436 4.15 36.68 4.67
C ASN A 436 3.65 36.46 6.11
N LYS A 437 3.26 35.24 6.46
CA LYS A 437 2.80 34.89 7.82
C LYS A 437 3.32 33.52 8.23
N GLU A 438 3.58 33.38 9.52
CA GLU A 438 3.91 32.11 10.17
C GLU A 438 2.69 31.52 10.90
N PRO A 439 2.59 30.19 10.99
CA PRO A 439 1.52 29.54 11.75
C PRO A 439 1.73 29.75 13.26
N LYS A 440 0.62 29.89 14.00
CA LYS A 440 0.60 30.00 15.46
C LYS A 440 0.55 28.61 16.10
N ILE A 441 1.68 27.92 16.08
CA ILE A 441 1.83 26.58 16.65
C ILE A 441 2.21 26.70 18.14
N LYS A 442 1.52 25.96 19.01
CA LYS A 442 1.78 25.88 20.45
C LYS A 442 2.60 24.66 20.84
#